data_AF-A0A964Z278-F1
#
_entry.id   AF-A0A964Z278-F1
#
_cell.length_a   1.000
_cell.length_b   1.000
_cell.length_c   1.000
_cell.angle_alpha   90.00
_cell.angle_beta   90.00
_cell.angle_gamma   90.00
#
_symmetry.space_group_name_H-M   'P 1'
#
loop_
_entity.id
_entity.type
_entity.pdbx_description
1 polymer ?
#
loop_
_entity_poly.entity_id
_entity_poly.type
_entity_poly.pdbx_seq_one_letter_code
_entity_poly.pdbx_strand_id
1 'polypeptide(L)'
;MSVNKSRQRLIKWVRRYPLIALSLLAIAYLLGGFSEKDDGLISQQLITTTLYLFVAAVPLGFIIAFVVVGRLGDLENVANKQKESDLNYQDAFDLPSQVMHGYKLAMVTGLTPTLTGLTGDTYLSDAQAICKANSEHIPPVAQCECGFYAYKELADAQFELSINPGAFLLDVDLFGLGFTYKNGYRAESQVVNQLITPKRCMRCRVLPAKVFVKSFKLGYEDTTWWQWQIRCVVCSSSFKPADKLTVEQMSHHLAVKIN
;
A
#
# COMPACT_ATOMS: atom_id res chain seq x y z
N MET A 1 -3.32 13.44 16.53
CA MET A 1 -3.42 12.12 15.88
C MET A 1 -2.91 12.28 14.44
N SER A 2 -1.96 11.48 13.94
CA SER A 2 -1.42 11.72 12.58
C SER A 2 -2.50 11.51 11.52
N VAL A 3 -2.48 12.30 10.45
CA VAL A 3 -3.45 12.19 9.36
C VAL A 3 -3.48 10.77 8.78
N ASN A 4 -2.32 10.12 8.69
CA ASN A 4 -2.20 8.71 8.29
C ASN A 4 -2.95 7.76 9.22
N LYS A 5 -2.87 7.93 10.56
CA LYS A 5 -3.65 7.13 11.51
C LYS A 5 -5.16 7.36 11.37
N SER A 6 -5.59 8.59 11.07
CA SER A 6 -7.00 8.91 10.81
C SER A 6 -7.49 8.25 9.51
N ARG A 7 -6.71 8.35 8.42
CA ARG A 7 -6.98 7.69 7.14
C ARG A 7 -7.05 6.16 7.30
N GLN A 8 -6.11 5.57 8.05
CA GLN A 8 -6.10 4.14 8.39
C GLN A 8 -7.38 3.70 9.09
N ARG A 9 -7.82 4.44 10.11
CA ARG A 9 -9.06 4.15 10.83
C ARG A 9 -10.27 4.25 9.91
N LEU A 10 -10.34 5.27 9.07
CA LEU A 10 -11.45 5.47 8.13
C LEU A 10 -11.58 4.30 7.16
N ILE A 11 -10.48 3.88 6.53
CA ILE A 11 -10.47 2.71 5.62
C ILE A 11 -10.91 1.43 6.34
N LYS A 12 -10.48 1.22 7.59
CA LYS A 12 -10.91 0.04 8.38
C LYS A 12 -12.43 0.05 8.63
N TRP A 13 -13.03 1.21 8.89
CA TRP A 13 -14.48 1.34 9.05
C TRP A 13 -15.24 1.10 7.75
N VAL A 14 -14.76 1.68 6.65
CA VAL A 14 -15.36 1.48 5.31
C VAL A 14 -15.36 0.00 4.93
N ARG A 15 -14.27 -0.74 5.22
CA ARG A 15 -14.21 -2.19 4.95
C ARG A 15 -15.19 -3.01 5.79
N ARG A 16 -15.61 -2.53 6.97
CA ARG A 16 -16.59 -3.20 7.83
C ARG A 16 -18.03 -2.84 7.49
N TYR A 17 -18.25 -1.67 6.86
CA TYR A 17 -19.57 -1.16 6.53
C TYR A 17 -20.46 -2.15 5.74
N PRO A 18 -19.99 -2.87 4.70
CA PRO A 18 -20.83 -3.83 3.99
C PRO A 18 -21.39 -4.93 4.90
N LEU A 19 -20.59 -5.44 5.84
CA LEU A 19 -21.05 -6.44 6.80
C LEU A 19 -22.10 -5.86 7.76
N ILE A 20 -21.89 -4.63 8.22
CA ILE A 20 -22.86 -3.93 9.10
C ILE A 20 -24.17 -3.67 8.36
N ALA A 21 -24.11 -3.20 7.11
CA ALA A 21 -25.27 -2.93 6.27
C ALA A 21 -26.06 -4.20 5.97
N LEU A 22 -25.38 -5.32 5.65
CA LEU A 22 -26.03 -6.62 5.45
C LEU A 22 -26.69 -7.15 6.73
N SER A 23 -26.03 -7.01 7.88
CA SER A 23 -26.62 -7.38 9.17
C SER A 23 -27.87 -6.55 9.49
N LEU A 24 -27.82 -5.23 9.25
CA LEU A 24 -28.97 -4.35 9.44
C LEU A 24 -30.12 -4.67 8.47
N LEU A 25 -29.81 -5.01 7.21
CA LEU A 25 -30.80 -5.46 6.24
C LEU A 25 -31.48 -6.76 6.69
N ALA A 26 -30.71 -7.73 7.20
CA ALA A 26 -31.25 -8.97 7.73
C ALA A 26 -32.16 -8.74 8.95
N ILE A 27 -31.78 -7.84 9.86
CA ILE A 27 -32.62 -7.45 11.00
C ILE A 27 -33.91 -6.75 10.52
N ALA A 28 -33.81 -5.81 9.58
CA ALA A 28 -34.98 -5.13 9.02
C ALA A 28 -35.95 -6.11 8.34
N TYR A 29 -35.43 -7.13 7.66
CA TYR A 29 -36.23 -8.21 7.09
C TYR A 29 -36.94 -9.04 8.17
N LEU A 30 -36.21 -9.47 9.21
CA LEU A 30 -36.79 -10.28 10.31
C LEU A 30 -37.85 -9.52 11.11
N LEU A 31 -37.73 -8.19 11.20
CA LEU A 31 -38.72 -7.33 11.85
C LEU A 31 -39.94 -7.02 10.97
N GLY A 32 -40.04 -7.62 9.79
CA GLY A 32 -41.18 -7.41 8.89
C GLY A 32 -41.15 -6.10 8.11
N GLY A 33 -39.99 -5.42 8.03
CA GLY A 33 -39.85 -4.17 7.27
C GLY A 33 -40.23 -4.28 5.78
N PHE A 34 -40.26 -5.49 5.24
CA PHE A 34 -40.67 -5.78 3.85
C PHE A 34 -41.94 -6.66 3.76
N SER A 35 -42.69 -6.81 4.86
CA SER A 35 -43.96 -7.55 4.88
C SER A 35 -45.11 -6.69 4.35
N GLU A 36 -46.08 -7.29 3.67
CA GLU A 36 -47.33 -6.60 3.28
C GLU A 36 -48.35 -6.50 4.43
N LYS A 37 -48.13 -7.26 5.51
CA LYS A 37 -48.97 -7.26 6.72
C LYS A 37 -48.28 -6.49 7.82
N ASP A 38 -48.92 -5.43 8.31
CA ASP A 38 -48.44 -4.56 9.40
C ASP A 38 -48.81 -5.16 10.79
N ASP A 39 -48.54 -6.46 10.97
CA ASP A 39 -48.79 -7.19 12.23
C ASP A 39 -47.55 -7.17 13.17
N GLY A 40 -46.55 -6.36 12.83
CA GLY A 40 -45.26 -6.30 13.51
C GLY A 40 -45.26 -5.43 14.79
N LEU A 41 -44.35 -5.75 15.71
CA LEU A 41 -44.15 -5.01 16.98
C LEU A 41 -43.63 -3.57 16.75
N ILE A 42 -43.07 -3.29 15.56
CA ILE A 42 -42.52 -2.00 15.15
C ILE A 42 -43.11 -1.68 13.77
N SER A 43 -43.58 -0.45 13.57
CA SER A 43 -44.15 -0.01 12.30
C SER A 43 -43.20 -0.24 11.12
N GLN A 44 -43.71 -0.85 10.06
CA GLN A 44 -42.97 -1.11 8.82
C GLN A 44 -42.33 0.17 8.24
N GLN A 45 -43.07 1.28 8.28
CA GLN A 45 -42.61 2.56 7.76
C GLN A 45 -41.40 3.10 8.53
N LEU A 46 -41.34 2.86 9.85
CA LEU A 46 -40.20 3.28 10.68
C LEU A 46 -38.94 2.47 10.33
N ILE A 47 -39.08 1.14 10.17
CA ILE A 47 -37.98 0.23 9.85
C ILE A 47 -37.37 0.59 8.48
N THR A 48 -38.21 0.72 7.46
CA THR A 48 -37.78 1.04 6.09
C THR A 48 -37.16 2.42 5.98
N THR A 49 -37.78 3.44 6.61
CA THR A 49 -37.23 4.80 6.62
C THR A 49 -35.86 4.85 7.28
N THR A 50 -35.69 4.16 8.42
CA THR A 50 -34.42 4.11 9.14
C THR A 50 -33.34 3.40 8.33
N LEU A 51 -33.70 2.29 7.66
CA LEU A 51 -32.78 1.57 6.78
C LEU A 51 -32.33 2.45 5.61
N TYR A 52 -33.26 3.15 4.94
CA TYR A 52 -32.92 4.05 3.84
C TYR A 52 -32.06 5.21 4.28
N LEU A 53 -32.38 5.84 5.42
CA LEU A 53 -31.55 6.90 6.00
C LEU A 53 -30.14 6.40 6.32
N PHE A 54 -30.00 5.21 6.88
CA PHE A 54 -28.69 4.62 7.17
C PHE A 54 -27.88 4.35 5.89
N VAL A 55 -28.51 3.75 4.88
CA VAL A 55 -27.85 3.42 3.60
C VAL A 55 -27.49 4.68 2.81
N ALA A 56 -28.24 5.77 2.93
CA ALA A 56 -27.92 7.04 2.26
C ALA A 56 -26.90 7.89 3.04
N ALA A 57 -27.10 8.06 4.34
CA ALA A 57 -26.32 9.01 5.15
C ALA A 57 -24.91 8.50 5.46
N VAL A 58 -24.73 7.19 5.71
CA VAL A 58 -23.43 6.65 6.13
C VAL A 58 -22.38 6.71 5.00
N PRO A 59 -22.68 6.33 3.74
CA PRO A 59 -21.76 6.54 2.63
C PRO A 59 -21.41 8.01 2.41
N LEU A 60 -22.38 8.92 2.52
CA LEU A 60 -22.14 10.35 2.42
C LEU A 60 -21.18 10.83 3.52
N GLY A 61 -21.37 10.37 4.76
CA GLY A 61 -20.47 10.63 5.88
C GLY A 61 -19.05 10.13 5.62
N PHE A 62 -18.88 8.94 5.04
CA PHE A 62 -17.57 8.44 4.64
C PHE A 62 -16.90 9.32 3.58
N ILE A 63 -17.65 9.75 2.55
CA ILE A 63 -17.12 10.65 1.50
C ILE A 63 -16.63 11.95 2.12
N ILE A 64 -17.45 12.61 2.94
CA ILE A 64 -17.09 13.85 3.63
C ILE A 64 -15.84 13.64 4.49
N ALA A 65 -15.79 12.56 5.26
CA ALA A 65 -14.63 12.23 6.09
C ALA A 65 -13.36 12.02 5.26
N PHE A 66 -13.44 11.37 4.09
CA PHE A 66 -12.29 11.22 3.19
C PHE A 66 -11.83 12.55 2.61
N VAL A 67 -12.75 13.42 2.21
CA VAL A 67 -12.42 14.77 1.71
C VAL A 67 -11.72 15.59 2.79
N VAL A 68 -12.23 15.57 4.02
CA VAL A 68 -11.63 16.29 5.15
C VAL A 68 -10.25 15.73 5.50
N VAL A 69 -10.11 14.40 5.61
CA VAL A 69 -8.81 13.76 5.89
C VAL A 69 -7.81 14.01 4.75
N GLY A 70 -8.27 14.00 3.49
CA GLY A 70 -7.46 14.35 2.33
C GLY A 70 -6.92 15.77 2.41
N ARG A 71 -7.81 16.77 2.62
CA ARG A 71 -7.42 18.17 2.79
C ARG A 71 -6.48 18.40 3.97
N LEU A 72 -6.71 17.72 5.10
CA LEU A 72 -5.79 17.79 6.25
C LEU A 72 -4.42 17.20 5.90
N GLY A 73 -4.38 16.16 5.07
CA GLY A 73 -3.14 15.59 4.54
C GLY A 73 -2.41 16.54 3.61
N ASP A 74 -3.13 17.20 2.71
CA ASP A 74 -2.56 18.20 1.79
C ASP A 74 -2.01 19.40 2.57
N LEU A 75 -2.75 19.89 3.57
CA LEU A 75 -2.27 20.95 4.46
C LEU A 75 -1.05 20.51 5.29
N GLU A 76 -1.02 19.27 5.77
CA GLU A 76 0.15 18.73 6.47
C GLU A 76 1.35 18.59 5.52
N ASN A 77 1.13 18.19 4.27
CA ASN A 77 2.17 18.12 3.24
C ASN A 77 2.69 19.50 2.86
N VAL A 78 1.81 20.50 2.71
CA VAL A 78 2.21 21.90 2.47
C VAL A 78 2.95 22.47 3.68
N ALA A 79 2.50 22.20 4.90
CA ALA A 79 3.19 22.62 6.12
C ALA A 79 4.54 21.90 6.28
N ASN A 80 4.64 20.63 5.88
CA ASN A 80 5.91 19.90 5.83
C ASN A 80 6.83 20.42 4.73
N LYS A 81 6.30 20.83 3.56
CA LYS A 81 7.06 21.55 2.52
C LYS A 81 7.51 22.94 2.96
N GLN A 82 6.75 23.61 3.81
CA GLN A 82 7.19 24.85 4.47
C GLN A 82 8.22 24.57 5.57
N LYS A 83 8.14 23.44 6.26
CA LYS A 83 9.23 22.96 7.14
C LYS A 83 10.42 22.37 6.38
N GLU A 84 10.32 22.07 5.09
CA GLU A 84 11.46 21.75 4.22
C GLU A 84 12.36 22.97 3.98
N SER A 85 11.86 24.20 4.18
CA SER A 85 12.76 25.36 4.31
C SER A 85 13.48 25.42 5.67
N ASP A 86 13.12 24.51 6.56
CA ASP A 86 13.54 24.39 7.97
C ASP A 86 14.11 22.97 8.20
N LEU A 87 14.82 22.42 7.19
CA LEU A 87 15.68 21.26 7.40
C LEU A 87 16.54 21.57 8.63
N ASN A 88 16.55 20.69 9.62
CA ASN A 88 17.42 20.87 10.81
C ASN A 88 18.90 21.04 10.43
N TYR A 89 19.28 20.63 9.22
CA TYR A 89 20.63 20.72 8.67
C TYR A 89 20.56 21.09 7.18
N GLN A 90 21.27 22.14 6.79
CA GLN A 90 21.39 22.57 5.37
C GLN A 90 22.50 21.81 4.62
N ASP A 91 23.39 21.14 5.36
CA ASP A 91 24.47 20.32 4.83
C ASP A 91 24.17 18.83 5.08
N ALA A 92 24.40 18.02 4.05
CA ALA A 92 24.20 16.58 4.08
C ALA A 92 25.24 15.88 4.98
N PHE A 93 26.37 16.53 5.30
CA PHE A 93 27.39 16.00 6.20
C PHE A 93 27.11 16.19 7.69
N ASP A 94 26.13 17.03 8.06
CA ASP A 94 25.73 17.27 9.46
C ASP A 94 24.72 16.25 9.99
N LEU A 95 24.50 15.14 9.26
CA LEU A 95 23.53 14.13 9.65
C LEU A 95 23.98 13.41 10.93
N PRO A 96 23.14 13.39 12.00
CA PRO A 96 23.40 12.51 13.12
C PRO A 96 23.45 11.07 12.61
N SER A 97 24.46 10.30 13.02
CA SER A 97 24.59 8.90 12.63
C SER A 97 23.36 8.12 13.13
N GLN A 98 22.38 7.94 12.26
CA GLN A 98 21.14 7.24 12.56
C GLN A 98 21.06 5.98 11.72
N VAL A 99 20.72 4.87 12.36
CA VAL A 99 20.37 3.65 11.66
C VAL A 99 19.01 3.87 10.98
N MET A 100 19.01 4.01 9.65
CA MET A 100 17.81 4.20 8.83
C MET A 100 17.26 2.85 8.35
N HIS A 101 16.92 1.99 9.31
CA HIS A 101 16.22 0.74 9.05
C HIS A 101 14.72 0.98 8.87
N GLY A 102 14.09 0.34 7.88
CA GLY A 102 12.66 0.50 7.65
C GLY A 102 12.06 -0.51 6.69
N TYR A 103 10.86 -0.19 6.21
CA TYR A 103 10.04 -1.04 5.38
C TYR A 103 9.55 -0.29 4.15
N LYS A 104 9.67 -0.87 2.96
CA LYS A 104 9.17 -0.26 1.71
C LYS A 104 8.35 -1.24 0.90
N LEU A 105 7.66 -0.71 -0.11
CA LEU A 105 6.87 -1.52 -1.02
C LEU A 105 7.55 -1.56 -2.38
N ALA A 106 7.52 -2.73 -3.00
CA ALA A 106 7.99 -2.92 -4.36
C ALA A 106 7.08 -3.89 -5.11
N MET A 107 6.86 -3.64 -6.38
CA MET A 107 6.39 -4.68 -7.29
C MET A 107 7.59 -5.48 -7.78
N VAL A 108 7.34 -6.72 -8.21
CA VAL A 108 8.32 -7.48 -9.00
C VAL A 108 7.82 -7.49 -10.43
N THR A 109 8.57 -6.90 -11.35
CA THR A 109 8.15 -6.71 -12.75
C THR A 109 9.18 -7.24 -13.74
N GLY A 110 8.83 -7.19 -15.02
CA GLY A 110 9.70 -7.61 -16.12
C GLY A 110 9.58 -9.09 -16.49
N LEU A 111 10.11 -9.44 -17.66
CA LEU A 111 10.31 -10.84 -18.06
C LEU A 111 11.34 -11.51 -17.15
N THR A 112 12.46 -10.82 -16.95
CA THR A 112 13.43 -11.11 -15.89
C THR A 112 12.98 -10.36 -14.63
N PRO A 113 12.73 -11.05 -13.51
CA PRO A 113 12.24 -10.41 -12.28
C PRO A 113 13.17 -9.29 -11.81
N THR A 114 12.63 -8.09 -11.63
CA THR A 114 13.35 -6.93 -11.07
C THR A 114 12.46 -6.22 -10.06
N LEU A 115 13.05 -5.62 -9.02
CA LEU A 115 12.30 -4.78 -8.07
C LEU A 115 11.90 -3.47 -8.75
N THR A 116 10.67 -3.04 -8.52
CA THR A 116 10.11 -1.81 -9.09
C THR A 116 9.36 -1.05 -8.02
N GLY A 117 9.69 0.22 -7.85
CA GLY A 117 8.97 1.12 -6.95
C GLY A 117 7.51 1.30 -7.37
N LEU A 118 6.68 1.80 -6.45
CA LEU A 118 5.29 2.12 -6.77
C LEU A 118 5.16 3.21 -7.83
N THR A 119 6.20 4.05 -7.97
CA THR A 119 6.33 5.11 -8.99
C THR A 119 6.86 4.60 -10.33
N GLY A 120 7.20 3.31 -10.45
CA GLY A 120 7.64 2.69 -11.71
C GLY A 120 9.15 2.57 -11.91
N ASP A 121 9.98 3.13 -11.01
CA ASP A 121 11.43 3.01 -11.12
C ASP A 121 11.92 1.60 -10.76
N THR A 122 12.69 0.99 -11.66
CA THR A 122 13.35 -0.31 -11.45
C THR A 122 14.68 -0.12 -10.74
N TYR A 123 15.02 -1.01 -9.81
CA TYR A 123 16.27 -0.98 -9.07
C TYR A 123 16.72 -2.38 -8.62
N LEU A 124 18.00 -2.47 -8.25
CA LEU A 124 18.59 -3.67 -7.66
C LEU A 124 18.38 -3.69 -6.14
N SER A 125 18.64 -4.85 -5.52
CA SER A 125 18.52 -5.04 -4.07
C SER A 125 19.52 -4.21 -3.28
N ASP A 126 20.73 -4.06 -3.78
CA ASP A 126 21.73 -3.10 -3.34
C ASP A 126 21.89 -2.06 -4.46
N ALA A 127 21.56 -0.80 -4.18
CA ALA A 127 21.50 0.23 -5.20
C ALA A 127 21.70 1.64 -4.63
N GLN A 128 22.20 2.51 -5.51
CA GLN A 128 22.20 3.96 -5.33
C GLN A 128 21.10 4.59 -6.18
N ALA A 129 20.49 5.65 -5.64
CA ALA A 129 19.42 6.37 -6.30
C ALA A 129 20.00 7.24 -7.42
N ILE A 130 19.26 7.31 -8.53
CA ILE A 130 19.60 8.14 -9.67
C ILE A 130 18.40 9.05 -9.94
N CYS A 131 18.65 10.34 -10.12
CA CYS A 131 17.60 11.28 -10.48
C CYS A 131 17.43 11.31 -12.00
N LYS A 132 16.24 10.93 -12.49
CA LYS A 132 15.89 11.03 -13.91
C LYS A 132 15.56 12.46 -14.35
N ALA A 133 15.13 13.31 -13.43
CA ALA A 133 14.74 14.69 -13.73
C ALA A 133 15.94 15.64 -13.84
N ASN A 134 17.00 15.40 -13.07
CA ASN A 134 18.22 16.18 -13.10
C ASN A 134 19.43 15.30 -12.73
N SER A 135 20.28 15.01 -13.71
CA SER A 135 21.49 14.19 -13.53
C SER A 135 22.65 14.92 -12.83
N GLU A 136 22.57 16.23 -12.63
CA GLU A 136 23.66 17.04 -12.07
C GLU A 136 23.73 16.96 -10.54
N HIS A 137 22.63 16.62 -9.87
CA HIS A 137 22.62 16.47 -8.42
C HIS A 137 22.72 15.01 -7.98
N ILE A 138 23.35 14.82 -6.81
CA ILE A 138 23.46 13.51 -6.16
C ILE A 138 22.21 13.33 -5.28
N PRO A 139 21.36 12.31 -5.52
CA PRO A 139 20.22 12.03 -4.67
C PRO A 139 20.64 11.63 -3.24
N PRO A 140 19.84 11.94 -2.21
CA PRO A 140 18.56 12.65 -2.26
C PRO A 140 18.75 14.17 -2.15
N VAL A 141 17.96 14.93 -2.91
CA VAL A 141 17.87 16.39 -2.78
C VAL A 141 16.51 16.77 -2.21
N ALA A 142 16.48 17.64 -1.20
CA ALA A 142 15.26 18.02 -0.48
C ALA A 142 14.12 18.46 -1.43
N GLN A 143 14.44 19.29 -2.44
CA GLN A 143 13.46 19.82 -3.40
C GLN A 143 13.16 18.88 -4.59
N CYS A 144 13.68 17.66 -4.58
CA CYS A 144 13.41 16.65 -5.60
C CYS A 144 12.70 15.46 -4.95
N GLU A 145 12.18 14.51 -5.73
CA GLU A 145 11.63 13.24 -5.24
C GLU A 145 12.63 12.08 -5.41
N CYS A 146 13.88 12.36 -5.81
CA CYS A 146 14.91 11.35 -6.05
C CYS A 146 15.42 10.68 -4.74
N GLY A 147 15.55 9.36 -4.70
CA GLY A 147 16.03 8.66 -3.51
C GLY A 147 15.23 7.42 -3.18
N PHE A 148 15.72 6.64 -2.24
CA PHE A 148 15.00 5.48 -1.74
C PHE A 148 14.20 5.84 -0.50
N TYR A 149 12.89 5.61 -0.55
CA TYR A 149 11.98 5.84 0.56
C TYR A 149 11.70 4.55 1.32
N ALA A 150 11.63 4.65 2.65
CA ALA A 150 11.18 3.58 3.54
C ALA A 150 10.33 4.14 4.67
N TYR A 151 9.27 3.42 5.05
CA TYR A 151 8.52 3.68 6.27
C TYR A 151 9.34 3.23 7.47
N LYS A 152 9.29 4.00 8.55
CA LYS A 152 9.96 3.63 9.81
C LYS A 152 9.26 2.45 10.49
N GLU A 153 7.93 2.44 10.44
CA GLU A 153 7.11 1.46 11.14
C GLU A 153 6.50 0.44 10.18
N LEU A 154 6.63 -0.85 10.53
CA LEU A 154 6.05 -1.96 9.77
C LEU A 154 4.53 -1.79 9.57
N ALA A 155 3.82 -1.27 10.59
CA ALA A 155 2.38 -1.10 10.53
C ALA A 155 1.94 -0.10 9.44
N ASP A 156 2.74 0.95 9.21
CA ASP A 156 2.43 1.95 8.18
C ASP A 156 2.69 1.39 6.78
N ALA A 157 3.78 0.63 6.59
CA ALA A 157 4.04 -0.07 5.34
C ALA A 157 2.99 -1.16 5.04
N GLN A 158 2.53 -1.91 6.06
CA GLN A 158 1.45 -2.89 5.90
C GLN A 158 0.13 -2.25 5.50
N PHE A 159 -0.15 -1.05 6.00
CA PHE A 159 -1.33 -0.31 5.58
C PHE A 159 -1.24 0.10 4.11
N GLU A 160 -0.10 0.66 3.70
CA GLU A 160 0.17 1.03 2.31
C GLU A 160 0.06 -0.20 1.38
N LEU A 161 0.50 -1.37 1.85
CA LEU A 161 0.40 -2.62 1.10
C LEU A 161 -1.06 -3.03 0.88
N SER A 162 -1.93 -2.69 1.83
CA SER A 162 -3.36 -2.99 1.73
C SER A 162 -4.10 -2.16 0.68
N ILE A 163 -3.50 -1.06 0.21
CA ILE A 163 -4.04 -0.22 -0.87
C ILE A 163 -3.32 -0.42 -2.21
N ASN A 164 -2.13 -1.04 -2.21
CA ASN A 164 -1.36 -1.39 -3.41
C ASN A 164 -1.32 -2.93 -3.65
N PRO A 165 -2.39 -3.54 -4.18
CA PRO A 165 -2.45 -4.98 -4.37
C PRO A 165 -1.43 -5.46 -5.42
N GLY A 166 -0.67 -6.49 -5.08
CA GLY A 166 0.36 -7.08 -5.95
C GLY A 166 1.76 -6.50 -5.72
N ALA A 167 1.90 -5.50 -4.85
CA ALA A 167 3.18 -5.16 -4.26
C ALA A 167 3.59 -6.20 -3.21
N PHE A 168 4.87 -6.21 -2.89
CA PHE A 168 5.52 -6.94 -1.82
C PHE A 168 6.07 -5.96 -0.81
N LEU A 169 6.14 -6.39 0.43
CA LEU A 169 6.78 -5.66 1.50
C LEU A 169 8.27 -6.04 1.52
N LEU A 170 9.13 -5.05 1.57
CA LEU A 170 10.57 -5.20 1.73
C LEU A 170 10.97 -4.65 3.09
N ASP A 171 11.90 -5.32 3.74
CA ASP A 171 12.69 -4.82 4.87
C ASP A 171 14.03 -4.37 4.30
N VAL A 172 14.40 -3.14 4.63
CA VAL A 172 15.53 -2.44 4.01
C VAL A 172 16.31 -1.64 5.04
N ASP A 173 17.60 -1.54 4.79
CA ASP A 173 18.45 -0.54 5.41
C ASP A 173 18.81 0.53 4.38
N LEU A 174 18.75 1.78 4.81
CA LEU A 174 19.11 2.93 4.00
C LEU A 174 20.43 3.52 4.51
N PHE A 175 21.28 3.97 3.59
CA PHE A 175 22.63 4.45 3.91
C PHE A 175 22.95 5.78 3.25
N GLY A 176 24.02 6.40 3.75
CA GLY A 176 24.60 7.63 3.22
C GLY A 176 23.78 8.87 3.56
N LEU A 177 23.74 9.82 2.63
CA LEU A 177 22.96 11.05 2.79
C LEU A 177 21.47 10.73 2.82
N GLY A 178 20.76 11.22 3.83
CA GLY A 178 19.34 10.93 3.97
C GLY A 178 18.56 11.93 4.81
N PHE A 179 17.25 11.95 4.59
CA PHE A 179 16.29 12.77 5.30
C PHE A 179 15.38 11.88 6.14
N THR A 180 15.09 12.33 7.37
CA THR A 180 14.01 11.75 8.17
C THR A 180 12.75 12.59 8.00
N TYR A 181 11.67 11.91 7.64
CA TYR A 181 10.33 12.48 7.58
C TYR A 181 9.46 11.91 8.69
N LYS A 182 8.28 12.51 8.88
CA LYS A 182 7.33 12.12 9.94
C LYS A 182 7.04 10.61 10.00
N ASN A 183 7.01 9.93 8.84
CA ASN A 183 6.61 8.53 8.75
C ASN A 183 7.73 7.59 8.26
N GLY A 184 8.96 8.08 8.09
CA GLY A 184 9.99 7.29 7.42
C GLY A 184 11.27 8.03 7.08
N TYR A 185 12.01 7.43 6.16
CA TYR A 185 13.34 7.82 5.74
C TYR A 185 13.38 7.98 4.23
N ARG A 186 14.33 8.78 3.76
CA ARG A 186 14.74 8.84 2.37
C ARG A 186 16.25 8.92 2.31
N ALA A 187 16.91 8.09 1.52
CA ALA A 187 18.37 8.11 1.43
C ALA A 187 18.89 7.92 0.00
N GLU A 188 20.21 8.12 -0.14
CA GLU A 188 20.94 7.97 -1.40
C GLU A 188 21.03 6.51 -1.83
N SER A 189 21.10 5.59 -0.86
CA SER A 189 21.35 4.18 -1.14
C SER A 189 20.51 3.29 -0.24
N GLN A 190 20.30 2.07 -0.69
CA GLN A 190 19.56 1.05 0.02
C GLN A 190 20.26 -0.30 -0.07
N VAL A 191 20.02 -1.15 0.92
CA VAL A 191 20.16 -2.60 0.82
C VAL A 191 18.84 -3.24 1.21
N VAL A 192 18.34 -4.14 0.37
CA VAL A 192 17.16 -4.94 0.64
C VAL A 192 17.55 -6.20 1.39
N ASN A 193 17.24 -6.23 2.68
CA ASN A 193 17.55 -7.35 3.57
C ASN A 193 16.69 -8.57 3.24
N GLN A 194 15.39 -8.34 3.06
CA GLN A 194 14.44 -9.41 2.77
C GLN A 194 13.18 -8.90 2.06
N LEU A 195 12.61 -9.76 1.22
CA LEU A 195 11.27 -9.64 0.68
C LEU A 195 10.32 -10.52 1.51
N ILE A 196 9.31 -9.89 2.09
CA ILE A 196 8.31 -10.56 2.94
C ILE A 196 7.12 -10.96 2.06
N THR A 197 6.91 -12.26 1.91
CA THR A 197 5.79 -12.79 1.15
C THR A 197 4.50 -12.78 1.98
N PRO A 198 3.34 -12.58 1.34
CA PRO A 198 2.07 -12.79 2.03
C PRO A 198 1.90 -14.27 2.35
N LYS A 199 1.43 -14.57 3.58
CA LYS A 199 1.11 -15.96 3.99
C LYS A 199 0.06 -16.63 3.10
N ARG A 200 -0.79 -15.84 2.42
CA ARG A 200 -1.88 -16.32 1.56
C ARG A 200 -1.69 -15.82 0.13
N CYS A 201 -2.16 -16.63 -0.81
CA CYS A 201 -2.17 -16.38 -2.25
C CYS A 201 -2.70 -14.98 -2.59
N MET A 202 -1.96 -14.22 -3.40
CA MET A 202 -2.37 -12.87 -3.80
C MET A 202 -3.66 -12.86 -4.64
N ARG A 203 -4.01 -13.97 -5.29
CA ARG A 203 -5.22 -14.11 -6.12
C ARG A 203 -6.45 -14.49 -5.29
N CYS A 204 -6.45 -15.67 -4.66
CA CYS A 204 -7.64 -16.15 -3.94
C CYS A 204 -7.71 -15.70 -2.47
N ARG A 205 -6.60 -15.21 -1.88
CA ARG A 205 -6.52 -14.74 -0.48
C ARG A 205 -6.87 -15.80 0.58
N VAL A 206 -6.98 -17.08 0.19
CA VAL A 206 -7.34 -18.20 1.07
C VAL A 206 -6.16 -19.16 1.26
N LEU A 207 -5.69 -19.76 0.16
CA LEU A 207 -4.68 -20.83 0.20
C LEU A 207 -3.26 -20.27 0.38
N PRO A 208 -2.30 -21.07 0.89
CA PRO A 208 -0.91 -20.63 1.09
C PRO A 208 -0.24 -20.15 -0.20
N ALA A 209 0.52 -19.06 -0.13
CA ALA A 209 1.36 -18.60 -1.24
C ALA A 209 2.60 -19.50 -1.37
N LYS A 210 2.90 -19.99 -2.58
CA LYS A 210 3.95 -21.00 -2.80
C LYS A 210 4.79 -20.79 -4.06
N VAL A 211 4.20 -20.24 -5.11
CA VAL A 211 4.85 -20.14 -6.43
C VAL A 211 4.65 -18.75 -6.99
N PHE A 212 5.72 -18.12 -7.47
CA PHE A 212 5.63 -16.89 -8.22
C PHE A 212 5.16 -17.19 -9.64
N VAL A 213 4.18 -16.44 -10.12
CA VAL A 213 3.72 -16.52 -11.49
C VAL A 213 3.84 -15.16 -12.15
N LYS A 214 4.26 -15.17 -13.41
CA LYS A 214 4.30 -13.98 -14.25
C LYS A 214 2.94 -13.78 -14.91
N SER A 215 2.37 -12.59 -14.76
CA SER A 215 1.12 -12.21 -15.41
C SER A 215 1.30 -10.90 -16.16
N PHE A 216 0.70 -10.83 -17.35
CA PHE A 216 0.66 -9.60 -18.13
C PHE A 216 -0.39 -8.67 -17.53
N LYS A 217 -0.01 -7.42 -17.25
CA LYS A 217 -0.93 -6.39 -16.77
C LYS A 217 -1.01 -5.28 -17.81
N LEU A 218 -2.22 -4.97 -18.22
CA LEU A 218 -2.50 -3.76 -18.99
C LEU A 218 -2.51 -2.58 -18.00
N GLY A 219 -1.59 -1.63 -18.20
CA GLY A 219 -1.64 -0.33 -17.54
C GLY A 219 -2.83 0.49 -18.04
N TYR A 220 -3.24 1.49 -17.26
CA TYR A 220 -4.21 2.51 -17.71
C TYR A 220 -3.54 3.58 -18.58
N GLU A 221 -2.22 3.69 -18.49
CA GLU A 221 -1.35 4.45 -19.40
C GLU A 221 -0.63 3.42 -20.29
N ASP A 222 -0.03 3.84 -21.42
CA ASP A 222 0.62 3.00 -22.45
C ASP A 222 1.79 2.10 -21.95
N THR A 223 1.98 2.00 -20.65
CA THR A 223 2.92 1.10 -19.99
C THR A 223 2.24 -0.24 -19.70
N THR A 224 2.25 -1.12 -20.70
CA THR A 224 2.03 -2.55 -20.46
C THR A 224 3.26 -3.16 -19.83
N TRP A 225 3.10 -3.95 -18.76
CA TRP A 225 4.25 -4.64 -18.14
C TRP A 225 3.91 -6.01 -17.58
N TRP A 226 4.93 -6.86 -17.55
CA TRP A 226 4.89 -8.13 -16.84
C TRP A 226 5.02 -7.88 -15.34
N GLN A 227 4.11 -8.44 -14.55
CA GLN A 227 4.18 -8.41 -13.09
C GLN A 227 4.19 -9.83 -12.54
N TRP A 228 5.10 -10.07 -11.62
CA TRP A 228 5.18 -11.31 -10.86
C TRP A 228 4.34 -11.22 -9.59
N GLN A 229 3.56 -12.27 -9.31
CA GLN A 229 2.73 -12.39 -8.13
C GLN A 229 2.92 -13.75 -7.49
N ILE A 230 2.89 -13.84 -6.16
CA ILE A 230 2.93 -15.13 -5.49
C ILE A 230 1.52 -15.72 -5.31
N ARG A 231 1.34 -16.95 -5.76
CA ARG A 231 0.05 -17.67 -5.78
C ARG A 231 0.17 -19.04 -5.11
N CYS A 232 -0.99 -19.61 -4.77
CA CYS A 232 -1.08 -21.01 -4.38
C CYS A 232 -1.02 -21.92 -5.60
N VAL A 233 -0.75 -23.20 -5.36
CA VAL A 233 -0.66 -24.26 -6.39
C VAL A 233 -1.92 -24.32 -7.26
N VAL A 234 -3.09 -24.14 -6.68
CA VAL A 234 -4.37 -24.16 -7.41
C VAL A 234 -4.49 -22.94 -8.33
N CYS A 235 -4.22 -21.73 -7.84
CA CYS A 235 -4.32 -20.51 -8.64
C CYS A 235 -3.17 -20.34 -9.67
N SER A 236 -2.13 -21.17 -9.58
CA SER A 236 -1.04 -21.22 -10.55
C SER A 236 -1.14 -22.41 -11.49
N SER A 237 -2.13 -23.31 -11.35
CA SER A 237 -2.18 -24.56 -12.11
C SER A 237 -2.17 -24.34 -13.63
N SER A 238 -2.94 -23.36 -14.11
CA SER A 238 -3.08 -23.03 -15.54
C SER A 238 -1.88 -22.31 -16.16
N PHE A 239 -0.91 -21.87 -15.36
CA PHE A 239 0.27 -21.16 -15.88
C PHE A 239 1.27 -22.16 -16.48
N LYS A 240 1.90 -21.75 -17.58
CA LYS A 240 2.98 -22.52 -18.21
C LYS A 240 4.17 -22.61 -17.25
N PRO A 241 4.97 -23.71 -17.29
CA PRO A 241 6.17 -23.82 -16.46
C PRO A 241 7.15 -22.65 -16.62
N ALA A 242 7.31 -22.12 -17.85
CA ALA A 242 8.17 -20.97 -18.15
C ALA A 242 7.72 -19.65 -17.51
N ASP A 243 6.46 -19.57 -17.05
CA ASP A 243 5.90 -18.39 -16.38
C ASP A 243 5.80 -18.59 -14.85
N LYS A 244 6.50 -19.60 -14.32
CA LYS A 244 6.54 -19.94 -12.90
C LYS A 244 7.97 -19.88 -12.38
N LEU A 245 8.12 -19.39 -11.16
CA LEU A 245 9.36 -19.50 -10.39
C LEU A 245 9.04 -19.99 -8.98
N THR A 246 9.88 -20.88 -8.46
CA THR A 246 9.89 -21.20 -7.03
C THR A 246 10.35 -19.98 -6.22
N VAL A 247 10.13 -20.01 -4.90
CA VAL A 247 10.61 -18.97 -4.00
C VAL A 247 12.14 -18.84 -4.08
N GLU A 248 12.85 -19.97 -4.15
CA GLU A 248 14.31 -20.01 -4.26
C GLU A 248 14.82 -19.41 -5.58
N GLN A 249 14.20 -19.78 -6.70
CA GLN A 249 14.55 -19.20 -8.01
C GLN A 249 14.31 -17.69 -8.03
N MET A 250 13.18 -17.23 -7.48
CA MET A 250 12.89 -15.80 -7.38
C MET A 250 13.89 -15.08 -6.48
N SER A 251 14.28 -15.70 -5.36
CA SER A 251 15.30 -15.17 -4.44
C SER A 251 16.65 -14.99 -5.14
N HIS A 252 17.05 -15.96 -5.95
CA HIS A 252 18.26 -15.89 -6.76
C HIS A 252 18.19 -14.78 -7.81
N HIS A 253 17.08 -14.67 -8.56
CA HIS A 253 16.91 -13.64 -9.58
C HIS A 253 16.97 -12.22 -9.00
N LEU A 254 16.36 -12.01 -7.83
CA LEU A 254 16.32 -10.69 -7.20
C LEU A 254 17.57 -10.38 -6.38
N ALA A 255 18.43 -11.38 -6.12
CA ALA A 255 19.50 -11.30 -5.12
C ALA A 255 18.98 -10.78 -3.76
N VAL A 256 17.83 -11.32 -3.31
CA VAL A 256 17.15 -10.94 -2.06
C VAL A 256 16.67 -12.19 -1.35
N LYS A 257 16.83 -12.25 -0.02
CA LYS A 257 16.22 -13.30 0.80
C LYS A 257 14.70 -13.20 0.78
N ILE A 258 14.00 -14.30 0.50
CA ILE A 258 12.53 -14.32 0.47
C ILE A 258 11.99 -15.18 1.63
N ASN A 259 11.13 -14.59 2.46
CA ASN A 259 10.48 -15.23 3.62
C ASN A 259 8.96 -15.34 3.47
#